data_AF-A0A963Q2I1-F1
#
_entry.id   AF-A0A963Q2I1-F1
#
_cell.length_a   1.000
_cell.length_b   1.000
_cell.length_c   1.000
_cell.angle_alpha   90.00
_cell.angle_beta   90.00
_cell.angle_gamma   90.00
#
_symmetry.space_group_name_H-M   'P 1'
#
loop_
_entity.id
_entity.type
_entity.pdbx_description
1 polymer ?
#
loop_
_entity_poly.entity_id
_entity_poly.type
_entity_poly.pdbx_seq_one_letter_code
_entity_poly.pdbx_strand_id
1 'polypeptide(L)'
;QMADLQLTGRAEGTAPLAINGKLNPLAQPLALDIEGKVRDLDLPPLSPYSVKYAGHGIERGKLSMDVTYKVQPDGRLTANNKLVLNQLSFGEPVAGAPASLPVKLATALLADSHGVIDLDIPISGSLNDPQFSLGPIIVKAIVNLIGKAITAPFRLLAGALGGGGAGGEDMANVAFAPGSAQLSGKAREQLDKVAKALADRPQLKLTVVGTARLSEEGEAWRRERLKAMVAAEKRGEAPAPEAPAEPAVAASAPDSGAGGARPATAGATKSSETQVSDTEYPMLLKRLYRRADIPGKPRNVLGFAKDVPVDEMEALLLKHIDVSDDTMRQLAVQRGVAVKDYLAGRKLPPERLFLGAARTAQGGAPAPAASAAASDTKDAEGASAAWSPRAELQLSAR
;
A
#
# COMPACT_ATOMS: atom_id res chain seq x y z
N GLN A 1 -29.90 -8.20 22.04
CA GLN A 1 -28.81 -8.05 23.03
C GLN A 1 -27.57 -7.61 22.30
N MET A 2 -26.69 -6.83 22.92
CA MET A 2 -25.41 -6.44 22.33
C MET A 2 -24.44 -7.64 22.33
N ALA A 3 -23.80 -7.92 21.20
CA ALA A 3 -22.75 -8.92 21.08
C ALA A 3 -21.37 -8.24 21.13
N ASP A 4 -20.39 -8.90 21.75
CA ASP A 4 -19.02 -8.39 21.78
C ASP A 4 -18.36 -8.53 20.38
N LEU A 5 -17.60 -7.52 19.99
CA LEU A 5 -16.88 -7.42 18.73
C LEU A 5 -15.40 -7.18 19.02
N GLN A 6 -14.55 -8.04 18.46
CA GLN A 6 -13.11 -7.85 18.45
C GLN A 6 -12.57 -8.22 17.07
N LEU A 7 -11.94 -7.26 16.41
CA LEU A 7 -11.35 -7.42 15.09
C LEU A 7 -9.96 -6.79 15.08
N THR A 8 -8.98 -7.56 14.64
CA THR A 8 -7.62 -7.07 14.40
C THR A 8 -7.20 -7.41 13.00
N GLY A 9 -6.47 -6.53 12.34
CA GLY A 9 -5.99 -6.76 10.98
C GLY A 9 -4.95 -5.75 10.54
N ARG A 10 -4.67 -5.73 9.24
CA ARG A 10 -3.85 -4.71 8.61
C ARG A 10 -4.63 -4.04 7.49
N ALA A 11 -4.85 -2.72 7.59
CA ALA A 11 -5.47 -1.92 6.56
C ALA A 11 -4.46 -1.64 5.43
N GLU A 12 -4.89 -1.82 4.17
CA GLU A 12 -4.05 -1.67 2.96
C GLU A 12 -2.71 -2.42 3.03
N GLY A 13 -2.64 -3.51 3.82
CA GLY A 13 -1.40 -4.23 4.09
C GLY A 13 -0.34 -3.47 4.90
N THR A 14 -0.53 -2.18 5.17
CA THR A 14 0.51 -1.28 5.72
C THR A 14 0.29 -0.88 7.17
N ALA A 15 -0.95 -0.79 7.64
CA ALA A 15 -1.27 -0.24 8.96
C ALA A 15 -2.00 -1.21 9.88
N PRO A 16 -1.56 -1.40 11.13
CA PRO A 16 -2.32 -2.16 12.11
C PRO A 16 -3.69 -1.51 12.36
N LEU A 17 -4.73 -2.33 12.31
CA LEU A 17 -6.12 -1.99 12.59
C LEU A 17 -6.59 -2.81 13.79
N ALA A 18 -7.23 -2.15 14.74
CA ALA A 18 -7.91 -2.79 15.87
C ALA A 18 -9.28 -2.15 16.07
N ILE A 19 -10.32 -2.99 16.15
CA ILE A 19 -11.69 -2.58 16.42
C ILE A 19 -12.21 -3.43 17.57
N ASN A 20 -12.70 -2.80 18.62
CA ASN A 20 -13.24 -3.46 19.81
C ASN A 20 -14.55 -2.81 20.22
N GLY A 21 -15.44 -3.57 20.84
CA GLY A 21 -16.65 -3.00 21.43
C GLY A 21 -17.81 -3.96 21.37
N LYS A 22 -19.01 -3.41 21.19
CA LYS A 22 -20.25 -4.18 21.13
C LYS A 22 -21.15 -3.72 19.99
N LEU A 23 -21.88 -4.65 19.40
CA LEU A 23 -22.76 -4.42 18.25
C LEU A 23 -24.03 -5.26 18.40
N ASN A 24 -25.19 -4.71 18.06
CA ASN A 24 -26.41 -5.47 17.85
C ASN A 24 -26.95 -5.18 16.44
N PRO A 25 -26.53 -5.94 15.41
CA PRO A 25 -26.92 -5.68 14.03
C PRO A 25 -28.41 -5.90 13.76
N LEU A 26 -29.11 -6.60 14.66
CA LEU A 26 -30.52 -6.93 14.54
C LEU A 26 -31.45 -5.86 15.18
N ALA A 27 -30.88 -4.88 15.91
CA ALA A 27 -31.67 -3.76 16.40
C ALA A 27 -32.07 -2.82 15.26
N GLN A 28 -33.27 -2.25 15.34
CA GLN A 28 -33.74 -1.21 14.43
C GLN A 28 -34.13 0.02 15.25
N PRO A 29 -33.36 1.11 15.20
CA PRO A 29 -32.06 1.29 14.52
C PRO A 29 -30.93 0.45 15.12
N LEU A 30 -29.85 0.30 14.35
CA LEU A 30 -28.61 -0.38 14.75
C LEU A 30 -28.10 0.18 16.08
N ALA A 31 -27.80 -0.68 17.05
CA ALA A 31 -27.13 -0.27 18.29
C ALA A 31 -25.66 -0.72 18.25
N LEU A 32 -24.73 0.18 18.57
CA LEU A 32 -23.29 -0.09 18.59
C LEU A 32 -22.59 0.77 19.64
N ASP A 33 -21.50 0.27 20.18
CA ASP A 33 -20.56 0.99 21.04
C ASP A 33 -19.17 0.45 20.72
N ILE A 34 -18.45 1.10 19.80
CA ILE A 34 -17.24 0.58 19.17
C ILE A 34 -16.12 1.62 19.25
N GLU A 35 -14.93 1.14 19.58
CA GLU A 35 -13.67 1.86 19.43
C GLU A 35 -12.85 1.24 18.31
N GLY A 36 -12.37 2.09 17.40
CA GLY A 36 -11.50 1.70 16.29
C GLY A 36 -10.20 2.49 16.33
N LYS A 37 -9.08 1.83 16.02
CA LYS A 37 -7.76 2.45 15.92
C LYS A 37 -7.04 1.95 14.68
N VAL A 38 -6.54 2.88 13.89
CA VAL A 38 -5.61 2.62 12.79
C VAL A 38 -4.39 3.51 12.96
N ARG A 39 -3.19 2.94 12.78
CA ARG A 39 -1.93 3.67 12.95
C ARG A 39 -1.08 3.61 11.69
N ASP A 40 -0.56 4.77 11.30
CA ASP A 40 0.44 4.91 10.23
C ASP A 40 0.06 4.32 8.86
N LEU A 41 -1.23 4.41 8.49
CA LEU A 41 -1.76 4.00 7.19
C LEU A 41 -1.12 4.84 6.10
N ASP A 42 -0.41 4.20 5.17
CA ASP A 42 0.11 4.90 4.00
C ASP A 42 -1.05 5.33 3.11
N LEU A 43 -1.06 6.61 2.75
CA LEU A 43 -2.15 7.20 1.99
C LEU A 43 -2.06 7.08 0.46
N PRO A 44 -0.88 6.95 -0.18
CA PRO A 44 -0.83 6.85 -1.64
C PRO A 44 -1.68 5.74 -2.28
N PRO A 45 -1.79 4.52 -1.70
CA PRO A 45 -2.70 3.49 -2.21
C PRO A 45 -4.17 3.93 -2.27
N LEU A 46 -4.58 4.88 -1.43
CA LEU A 46 -5.95 5.41 -1.38
C LEU A 46 -6.23 6.52 -2.40
N SER A 47 -5.25 6.84 -3.28
CA SER A 47 -5.40 7.86 -4.33
C SER A 47 -6.65 7.70 -5.20
N PRO A 48 -7.14 6.51 -5.57
CA PRO A 48 -8.38 6.38 -6.33
C PRO A 48 -9.58 7.08 -5.67
N TYR A 49 -9.66 7.06 -4.33
CA TYR A 49 -10.70 7.77 -3.59
C TYR A 49 -10.47 9.28 -3.59
N SER A 50 -9.25 9.75 -3.36
CA SER A 50 -8.97 11.20 -3.35
C SER A 50 -9.12 11.83 -4.75
N VAL A 51 -8.78 11.10 -5.82
CA VAL A 51 -9.03 11.56 -7.18
C VAL A 51 -10.53 11.72 -7.42
N LYS A 52 -11.35 10.74 -7.00
CA LYS A 52 -12.80 10.79 -7.18
C LYS A 52 -13.47 11.98 -6.47
N TYR A 53 -13.02 12.32 -5.27
CA TYR A 53 -13.72 13.31 -4.42
C TYR A 53 -13.02 14.67 -4.31
N ALA A 54 -11.71 14.73 -4.55
CA ALA A 54 -10.92 15.94 -4.45
C ALA A 54 -10.20 16.32 -5.75
N GLY A 55 -10.16 15.44 -6.74
CA GLY A 55 -9.49 15.69 -8.03
C GLY A 55 -7.97 15.56 -8.01
N HIS A 56 -7.38 15.08 -6.91
CA HIS A 56 -5.93 14.94 -6.75
C HIS A 56 -5.55 13.55 -6.23
N GLY A 57 -4.49 12.97 -6.79
CA GLY A 57 -3.83 11.80 -6.20
C GLY A 57 -2.99 12.17 -4.98
N ILE A 58 -2.79 11.23 -4.07
CA ILE A 58 -1.93 11.41 -2.89
C ILE A 58 -0.52 10.95 -3.25
N GLU A 59 0.43 11.88 -3.22
CA GLU A 59 1.84 11.58 -3.51
C GLU A 59 2.53 10.95 -2.31
N ARG A 60 2.22 11.45 -1.12
CA ARG A 60 2.80 10.99 0.14
C ARG A 60 1.89 11.34 1.31
N GLY A 61 1.99 10.57 2.37
CA GLY A 61 1.39 10.90 3.66
C GLY A 61 1.04 9.66 4.44
N LYS A 62 0.87 9.83 5.75
CA LYS A 62 0.36 8.79 6.63
C LYS A 62 -0.83 9.27 7.42
N LEU A 63 -1.74 8.35 7.71
CA LEU A 63 -2.90 8.58 8.55
C LEU A 63 -2.86 7.69 9.79
N SER A 64 -3.07 8.30 10.95
CA SER A 64 -3.51 7.60 12.15
C SER A 64 -4.90 8.11 12.53
N MET A 65 -5.80 7.21 12.91
CA MET A 65 -7.16 7.57 13.30
C MET A 65 -7.60 6.78 14.52
N ASP A 66 -8.15 7.48 15.50
CA ASP A 66 -8.87 6.89 16.64
C ASP A 66 -10.33 7.29 16.52
N VAL A 67 -11.22 6.30 16.54
CA VAL A 67 -12.66 6.50 16.46
C VAL A 67 -13.34 5.88 17.66
N THR A 68 -14.33 6.59 18.21
CA THR A 68 -15.25 6.07 19.23
C THR A 68 -16.65 6.36 18.76
N TYR A 69 -17.43 5.33 18.45
CA TYR A 69 -18.75 5.45 17.85
C TYR A 69 -19.75 4.77 18.75
N LYS A 70 -20.82 5.48 19.10
CA LYS A 70 -21.91 4.98 19.92
C LYS A 70 -23.24 5.32 19.28
N VAL A 71 -24.04 4.31 18.98
CA VAL A 71 -25.42 4.44 18.53
C VAL A 71 -26.33 3.78 19.56
N GLN A 72 -27.22 4.59 20.14
CA GLN A 72 -28.22 4.13 21.08
C GLN A 72 -29.39 3.44 20.35
N PRO A 73 -30.17 2.56 21.01
CA PRO A 73 -31.32 1.90 20.40
C PRO A 73 -32.41 2.84 19.88
N ASP A 74 -32.40 4.11 20.28
CA ASP A 74 -33.30 5.16 19.77
C ASP A 74 -32.74 5.91 18.54
N GLY A 75 -31.57 5.50 18.03
CA GLY A 75 -30.95 6.05 16.84
C GLY A 75 -30.07 7.27 17.08
N ARG A 76 -29.86 7.66 18.34
CA ARG A 76 -28.91 8.73 18.68
C ARG A 76 -27.47 8.29 18.47
N LEU A 77 -26.73 9.04 17.66
CA LEU A 77 -25.32 8.86 17.36
C LEU A 77 -24.47 9.84 18.20
N THR A 78 -23.41 9.31 18.80
CA THR A 78 -22.29 10.09 19.34
C THR A 78 -21.01 9.45 18.83
N ALA A 79 -20.23 10.22 18.08
CA ALA A 79 -18.97 9.75 17.53
C ALA A 79 -17.85 10.78 17.76
N ASN A 80 -16.67 10.30 18.08
CA ASN A 80 -15.44 11.08 18.08
C ASN A 80 -14.49 10.51 17.03
N ASN A 81 -13.90 11.37 16.21
CA ASN A 81 -12.89 11.04 15.22
C ASN A 81 -11.64 11.88 15.47
N LYS A 82 -10.61 11.27 16.06
CA LYS A 82 -9.30 11.88 16.15
C LYS A 82 -8.44 11.44 14.97
N LEU A 83 -8.06 12.38 14.13
CA LEU A 83 -7.34 12.18 12.88
C LEU A 83 -5.97 12.87 12.95
N VAL A 84 -4.91 12.10 12.71
CA VAL A 84 -3.54 12.63 12.59
C VAL A 84 -2.98 12.30 11.21
N LEU A 85 -2.73 13.31 10.40
CA LEU A 85 -2.06 13.17 9.10
C LEU A 85 -0.62 13.65 9.21
N ASN A 86 0.32 12.84 8.76
CA ASN A 86 1.74 13.15 8.75
C ASN A 86 2.25 13.36 7.34
N GLN A 87 2.72 14.58 7.06
CA GLN A 87 3.37 14.98 5.82
C GLN A 87 2.55 14.66 4.56
N LEU A 88 1.24 14.89 4.62
CA LEU A 88 0.34 14.73 3.50
C LEU A 88 0.72 15.68 2.36
N SER A 89 0.86 15.13 1.15
CA SER A 89 1.05 15.89 -0.08
C SER A 89 0.21 15.30 -1.21
N PHE A 90 -0.34 16.19 -2.02
CA PHE A 90 -1.14 15.85 -3.19
C PHE A 90 -0.37 16.17 -4.46
N GLY A 91 -0.55 15.34 -5.47
CA GLY A 91 0.00 15.58 -6.80
C GLY A 91 -0.80 16.58 -7.61
N GLU A 92 -0.47 16.67 -8.89
CA GLU A 92 -1.21 17.52 -9.83
C GLU A 92 -2.67 17.08 -9.99
N PRO A 93 -3.56 18.02 -10.37
CA PRO A 93 -4.94 17.68 -10.69
C PRO A 93 -5.02 16.58 -11.74
N VAL A 94 -5.92 15.62 -11.53
CA VAL A 94 -6.16 14.55 -12.51
C VAL A 94 -7.20 15.02 -13.51
N ALA A 95 -6.87 14.93 -14.81
CA ALA A 95 -7.78 15.29 -15.88
C ALA A 95 -9.08 14.47 -15.83
N GLY A 96 -10.22 15.14 -15.98
CA GLY A 96 -11.54 14.50 -15.97
C GLY A 96 -12.10 14.16 -14.57
N ALA A 97 -11.38 14.47 -13.49
CA ALA A 97 -11.93 14.37 -12.15
C ALA A 97 -12.99 15.47 -11.90
N PRO A 98 -14.06 15.19 -11.13
CA PRO A 98 -15.03 16.21 -10.75
C PRO A 98 -14.37 17.32 -9.92
N ALA A 99 -15.00 18.50 -9.88
CA ALA A 99 -14.51 19.75 -9.29
C ALA A 99 -13.41 19.56 -8.21
N SER A 100 -12.19 20.01 -8.52
CA SER A 100 -11.05 19.84 -7.61
C SER A 100 -11.22 20.71 -6.37
N LEU A 101 -11.30 20.09 -5.20
CA LEU A 101 -11.22 20.81 -3.93
C LEU A 101 -9.81 21.39 -3.79
N PRO A 102 -9.63 22.57 -3.14
CA PRO A 102 -8.32 23.19 -2.95
C PRO A 102 -7.52 22.46 -1.86
N VAL A 103 -7.31 21.15 -2.01
CA VAL A 103 -6.71 20.28 -0.99
C VAL A 103 -5.26 20.64 -0.70
N LYS A 104 -4.51 21.11 -1.70
CA LYS A 104 -3.14 21.62 -1.49
C LYS A 104 -3.14 22.81 -0.53
N LEU A 105 -4.07 23.75 -0.69
CA LEU A 105 -4.22 24.90 0.21
C LEU A 105 -4.72 24.47 1.59
N ALA A 106 -5.75 23.63 1.67
CA ALA A 106 -6.28 23.14 2.93
C ALA A 106 -5.20 22.42 3.75
N THR A 107 -4.39 21.58 3.10
CA THR A 107 -3.26 20.88 3.73
C THR A 107 -2.22 21.89 4.23
N ALA A 108 -1.88 22.90 3.44
CA ALA A 108 -0.91 23.92 3.84
C ALA A 108 -1.37 24.79 5.03
N LEU A 109 -2.68 25.04 5.16
CA LEU A 109 -3.25 25.83 6.26
C LEU A 109 -3.39 25.01 7.55
N LEU A 110 -3.71 23.72 7.43
CA LEU A 110 -3.97 22.85 8.58
C LEU A 110 -2.70 22.24 9.17
N ALA A 111 -1.66 22.07 8.35
CA ALA A 111 -0.41 21.45 8.77
C ALA A 111 0.43 22.40 9.63
N ASP A 112 1.06 21.86 10.67
CA ASP A 112 2.03 22.59 11.48
C ASP A 112 3.43 22.68 10.81
N SER A 113 4.41 23.27 11.48
CA SER A 113 5.80 23.34 10.97
C SER A 113 6.44 21.96 10.74
N HIS A 114 5.95 20.93 11.41
CA HIS A 114 6.34 19.53 11.25
C HIS A 114 5.47 18.77 10.25
N GLY A 115 4.58 19.46 9.53
CA GLY A 115 3.72 18.90 8.49
C GLY A 115 2.67 17.96 9.05
N VAL A 116 2.31 18.12 10.33
CA VAL A 116 1.32 17.31 11.03
C VAL A 116 0.00 18.06 11.05
N ILE A 117 -1.07 17.38 10.66
CA ILE A 117 -2.45 17.86 10.79
C ILE A 117 -3.12 17.00 11.86
N ASP A 118 -3.44 17.58 13.00
CA ASP A 118 -4.13 16.92 14.12
C ASP A 118 -5.52 17.55 14.31
N LEU A 119 -6.55 16.76 13.98
CA LEU A 119 -7.95 17.14 13.97
C LEU A 119 -8.74 16.24 14.91
N ASP A 120 -9.61 16.85 15.70
CA ASP A 120 -10.64 16.17 16.47
C ASP A 120 -11.99 16.61 15.90
N ILE A 121 -12.72 15.65 15.30
CA ILE A 121 -13.98 15.88 14.58
C ILE A 121 -15.09 15.11 15.32
N PRO A 122 -15.71 15.72 16.34
CA PRO A 122 -16.85 15.11 17.00
C PRO A 122 -18.11 15.23 16.12
N ILE A 123 -18.90 14.18 16.16
CA ILE A 123 -20.17 14.03 15.44
C ILE A 123 -21.23 13.66 16.48
N SER A 124 -22.37 14.35 16.44
CA SER A 124 -23.50 14.07 17.32
C SER A 124 -24.81 14.19 16.56
N GLY A 125 -25.92 13.70 17.11
CA GLY A 125 -27.24 13.84 16.48
C GLY A 125 -27.93 12.49 16.29
N SER A 126 -28.70 12.35 15.23
CA SER A 126 -29.34 11.08 14.87
C SER A 126 -28.60 10.41 13.73
N LEU A 127 -28.79 9.10 13.56
CA LEU A 127 -28.19 8.36 12.44
C LEU A 127 -28.60 8.90 11.06
N ASN A 128 -29.77 9.55 10.98
CA ASN A 128 -30.32 10.12 9.74
C ASN A 128 -30.02 11.61 9.55
N ASP A 129 -29.64 12.31 10.62
CA ASP A 129 -29.28 13.73 10.62
C ASP A 129 -28.07 13.94 11.55
N PRO A 130 -26.85 13.57 11.09
CA PRO A 130 -25.63 13.78 11.85
C PRO A 130 -25.20 15.26 11.79
N GLN A 131 -24.95 15.84 12.95
CA GLN A 131 -24.45 17.18 13.14
C GLN A 131 -22.93 17.15 13.38
N PHE A 132 -22.18 17.90 12.57
CA PHE A 132 -20.73 18.00 12.64
C PHE A 132 -20.33 19.35 13.25
N SER A 133 -19.53 19.35 14.32
CA SER A 133 -18.98 20.60 14.85
C SER A 133 -17.57 20.84 14.34
N LEU A 134 -17.46 21.62 13.26
CA LEU A 134 -16.17 22.00 12.64
C LEU A 134 -15.61 23.34 13.15
N GLY A 135 -16.36 24.06 13.99
CA GLY A 135 -16.00 25.41 14.47
C GLY A 135 -14.58 25.52 15.06
N PRO A 136 -14.15 24.63 15.97
CA PRO A 136 -12.80 24.65 16.53
C PRO A 136 -11.68 24.38 15.50
N ILE A 137 -11.97 23.60 14.46
CA ILE A 137 -11.00 23.25 13.40
C ILE A 137 -10.74 24.45 12.49
N ILE A 138 -11.80 25.17 12.12
CA ILE A 138 -11.70 26.34 11.22
C ILE A 138 -10.92 27.48 11.90
N VAL A 139 -11.14 27.73 13.20
CA VAL A 139 -10.40 28.76 13.95
C VAL A 139 -8.90 28.40 14.06
N LYS A 140 -8.57 27.11 14.29
CA LYS A 140 -7.18 26.63 14.35
C LYS A 140 -6.43 26.86 13.02
N ALA A 141 -7.11 26.70 11.89
CA ALA A 141 -6.54 26.97 10.56
C ALA A 141 -6.18 28.45 10.35
N ILE A 142 -6.96 29.38 10.93
CA ILE A 142 -6.72 30.84 10.81
C ILE A 142 -5.60 31.31 11.73
N VAL A 143 -5.52 30.79 12.96
CA VAL A 143 -4.47 31.20 13.92
C VAL A 143 -3.08 30.73 13.47
N ASN A 144 -2.98 29.57 12.80
CA ASN A 144 -1.73 29.10 12.17
C ASN A 144 -1.27 30.02 11.02
N LEU A 145 -2.17 30.77 10.39
CA LEU A 145 -1.85 31.67 9.28
C LEU A 145 -1.20 33.00 9.73
N ILE A 146 -1.38 33.42 10.99
CA ILE A 146 -0.91 34.73 11.49
C ILE A 146 0.47 34.61 12.19
N GLY A 147 1.09 33.43 12.15
CA GLY A 147 2.29 33.11 12.90
C GLY A 147 3.51 32.67 12.10
N LYS A 148 3.69 33.04 10.82
CA LYS A 148 5.00 32.98 10.11
C LYS A 148 4.94 33.48 8.65
N ALA A 149 5.44 34.70 8.45
CA ALA A 149 6.04 35.11 7.19
C ALA A 149 7.47 35.56 7.50
N ILE A 150 8.45 34.65 7.60
CA ILE A 150 9.85 35.02 7.66
C ILE A 150 10.71 34.01 6.87
N THR A 151 11.05 34.45 5.65
CA THR A 151 12.22 34.16 4.80
C THR A 151 12.63 32.70 4.60
N ALA A 152 12.51 32.24 3.35
CA ALA A 152 13.00 30.96 2.85
C ALA A 152 14.47 30.68 3.28
N PRO A 153 14.75 29.59 4.03
CA PRO A 153 16.12 29.19 4.31
C PRO A 153 16.52 28.07 3.33
N PHE A 154 16.73 28.41 2.06
CA PHE A 154 17.41 27.50 1.12
C PHE A 154 18.44 28.24 0.28
N ARG A 155 19.61 28.48 0.86
CA ARG A 155 20.84 28.78 0.11
C ARG A 155 22.06 27.97 0.54
N LEU A 156 21.94 26.93 1.37
CA LEU A 156 23.11 26.20 1.87
C LEU A 156 22.92 24.68 1.96
N LEU A 157 22.55 24.00 0.87
CA LEU A 157 22.68 22.53 0.78
C LEU A 157 23.29 22.05 -0.54
N ALA A 158 24.12 22.86 -1.18
CA ALA A 158 24.85 22.48 -2.41
C ALA A 158 26.27 21.92 -2.15
N GLY A 159 26.67 21.63 -0.90
CA GLY A 159 28.07 21.28 -0.59
C GLY A 159 28.31 20.02 0.27
N ALA A 160 27.28 19.35 0.78
CA ALA A 160 27.46 18.30 1.79
C ALA A 160 27.08 16.88 1.33
N LEU A 161 26.53 16.73 0.12
CA LEU A 161 26.43 15.44 -0.55
C LEU A 161 27.62 15.32 -1.48
N GLY A 162 28.69 14.70 -0.97
CA GLY A 162 29.94 14.48 -1.68
C GLY A 162 29.72 14.05 -3.13
N GLY A 163 30.03 14.97 -4.04
CA GLY A 163 30.29 14.62 -5.43
C GLY A 163 31.56 13.77 -5.46
N GLY A 164 31.43 12.54 -5.95
CA GLY A 164 32.58 11.67 -6.18
C GLY A 164 32.26 10.18 -6.18
N GLY A 165 31.66 9.69 -7.27
CA GLY A 165 31.79 8.30 -7.69
C GLY A 165 30.55 7.42 -7.53
N ALA A 166 29.97 7.02 -8.67
CA ALA A 166 29.45 5.70 -9.06
C ALA A 166 28.84 4.72 -8.00
N GLY A 167 28.36 5.18 -6.84
CA GLY A 167 27.78 4.32 -5.80
C GLY A 167 26.52 4.88 -5.13
N GLY A 168 26.13 6.13 -5.41
CA GLY A 168 24.90 6.73 -4.89
C GLY A 168 23.63 6.27 -5.64
N GLU A 169 23.74 6.07 -6.95
CA GLU A 169 22.64 5.59 -7.79
C GLU A 169 22.29 4.11 -7.51
N ASP A 170 23.28 3.32 -7.14
CA ASP A 170 23.12 1.92 -6.71
C ASP A 170 22.35 1.79 -5.40
N MET A 171 22.47 2.76 -4.48
CA MET A 171 21.72 2.73 -3.22
C MET A 171 20.31 3.31 -3.36
N ALA A 172 20.08 4.21 -4.32
CA ALA A 172 18.80 4.85 -4.55
C ALA A 172 17.76 3.94 -5.22
N ASN A 173 18.18 2.82 -5.83
CA ASN A 173 17.29 1.91 -6.55
C ASN A 173 17.39 0.49 -5.99
N VAL A 174 16.25 -0.09 -5.63
CA VAL A 174 16.16 -1.50 -5.24
C VAL A 174 15.61 -2.29 -6.42
N ALA A 175 16.44 -3.16 -7.00
CA ALA A 175 16.05 -3.95 -8.17
C ALA A 175 15.09 -5.09 -7.80
N PHE A 176 14.12 -5.34 -8.68
CA PHE A 176 13.20 -6.47 -8.60
C PHE A 176 13.29 -7.33 -9.85
N ALA A 177 12.95 -8.62 -9.71
CA ALA A 177 12.70 -9.46 -10.87
C ALA A 177 11.42 -9.00 -11.59
N PRO A 178 11.37 -9.06 -12.93
CA PRO A 178 10.17 -8.72 -13.70
C PRO A 178 8.94 -9.46 -13.20
N GLY A 179 7.83 -8.74 -13.01
CA GLY A 179 6.57 -9.31 -12.52
C GLY A 179 6.54 -9.70 -11.04
N SER A 180 7.63 -9.53 -10.29
CA SER A 180 7.73 -9.92 -8.87
C SER A 180 7.94 -8.73 -7.94
N ALA A 181 7.39 -8.84 -6.73
CA ALA A 181 7.64 -7.95 -5.59
C ALA A 181 8.51 -8.62 -4.51
N GLN A 182 9.11 -9.78 -4.81
CA GLN A 182 9.99 -10.48 -3.87
C GLN A 182 11.38 -9.85 -3.85
N LEU A 183 11.88 -9.55 -2.65
CA LEU A 183 13.25 -9.06 -2.47
C LEU A 183 14.27 -10.19 -2.70
N SER A 184 15.26 -9.94 -3.55
CA SER A 184 16.42 -10.82 -3.75
C SER A 184 17.39 -10.75 -2.57
N GLY A 185 18.33 -11.71 -2.46
CA GLY A 185 19.41 -11.65 -1.47
C GLY A 185 20.24 -10.36 -1.59
N LYS A 186 20.62 -10.00 -2.81
CA LYS A 186 21.35 -8.76 -3.11
C LYS A 186 20.57 -7.50 -2.69
N ALA A 187 19.26 -7.46 -2.96
CA ALA A 187 18.41 -6.34 -2.55
C ALA A 187 18.33 -6.22 -1.02
N ARG A 188 18.24 -7.35 -0.30
CA ARG A 188 18.25 -7.38 1.17
C ARG A 188 19.56 -6.84 1.76
N GLU A 189 20.71 -7.27 1.21
CA GLU A 189 22.03 -6.78 1.63
C GLU A 189 22.19 -5.27 1.40
N GLN A 190 21.70 -4.76 0.26
CA GLN A 190 21.66 -3.33 -0.01
C GLN A 190 20.79 -2.59 1.01
N LEU A 191 19.58 -3.11 1.28
CA LEU A 191 18.66 -2.50 2.24
C LEU A 191 19.18 -2.54 3.68
N ASP A 192 20.01 -3.51 4.04
CA ASP A 192 20.68 -3.53 5.34
C ASP A 192 21.68 -2.37 5.49
N LYS A 193 22.39 -2.01 4.41
CA LYS A 193 23.26 -0.83 4.39
C LYS A 193 22.44 0.47 4.47
N VAL A 194 21.32 0.55 3.76
CA VAL A 194 20.38 1.68 3.84
C VAL A 194 19.83 1.82 5.27
N ALA A 195 19.45 0.70 5.89
CA ALA A 195 18.92 0.69 7.25
C ALA A 195 19.95 1.23 8.25
N LYS A 196 21.20 0.81 8.14
CA LYS A 196 22.30 1.34 8.95
C LYS A 196 22.49 2.84 8.75
N ALA A 197 22.56 3.30 7.49
CA ALA A 197 22.75 4.71 7.18
C ALA A 197 21.61 5.62 7.70
N LEU A 198 20.37 5.10 7.73
CA LEU A 198 19.20 5.78 8.30
C LEU A 198 19.18 5.73 9.83
N ALA A 199 19.67 4.66 10.45
CA ALA A 199 19.81 4.57 11.90
C ALA A 199 20.81 5.62 12.41
N ASP A 200 21.92 5.80 11.71
CA ASP A 200 22.97 6.77 12.04
C ASP A 200 22.53 8.24 11.81
N ARG A 201 21.42 8.47 11.09
CA ARG A 201 20.90 9.81 10.74
C ARG A 201 19.42 9.93 11.10
N PRO A 202 19.07 10.11 12.38
CA PRO A 202 17.68 10.11 12.85
C PRO A 202 16.79 11.19 12.21
N GLN A 203 17.37 12.29 11.73
CA GLN A 203 16.69 13.38 11.02
C GLN A 203 16.26 13.02 9.59
N LEU A 204 16.77 11.93 9.01
CA LEU A 204 16.38 11.50 7.68
C LEU A 204 15.09 10.70 7.69
N LYS A 205 14.23 11.00 6.72
CA LYS A 205 13.03 10.24 6.38
C LYS A 205 13.22 9.62 5.01
N LEU A 206 12.72 8.40 4.84
CA LEU A 206 12.79 7.66 3.59
C LEU A 206 11.39 7.54 2.99
N THR A 207 11.25 7.89 1.72
CA THR A 207 10.06 7.58 0.91
C THR A 207 10.43 6.52 -0.11
N VAL A 208 9.65 5.45 -0.17
CA VAL A 208 9.82 4.36 -1.12
C VAL A 208 8.77 4.48 -2.22
N VAL A 209 9.20 4.55 -3.47
CA VAL A 209 8.32 4.61 -4.63
C VAL A 209 8.53 3.38 -5.50
N GLY A 210 7.60 2.45 -5.46
CA GLY A 210 7.64 1.29 -6.35
C GLY A 210 7.29 1.67 -7.79
N THR A 211 7.92 0.97 -8.74
CA THR A 211 7.65 1.14 -10.17
C THR A 211 7.24 -0.19 -10.79
N ALA A 212 6.40 -0.12 -11.82
CA ALA A 212 6.08 -1.24 -12.71
C ALA A 212 5.82 -0.69 -14.12
N ARG A 213 5.86 -1.53 -15.15
CA ARG A 213 5.43 -1.12 -16.51
C ARG A 213 4.73 -2.26 -17.21
N LEU A 214 3.53 -1.99 -17.73
CA LEU A 214 2.72 -3.00 -18.40
C LEU A 214 3.42 -3.57 -19.65
N SER A 215 4.02 -2.69 -20.46
CA SER A 215 4.70 -3.05 -21.70
C SER A 215 5.95 -3.91 -21.49
N GLU A 216 6.63 -3.76 -20.35
CA GLU A 216 7.90 -4.42 -20.05
C GLU A 216 7.71 -5.68 -19.20
N GLU A 217 6.68 -5.71 -18.36
CA GLU A 217 6.53 -6.73 -17.31
C GLU A 217 5.28 -7.58 -17.43
N GLY A 218 4.32 -7.25 -18.30
CA GLY A 218 3.01 -7.91 -18.31
C GLY A 218 3.11 -9.43 -18.48
N GLU A 219 3.97 -9.93 -19.38
CA GLU A 219 4.19 -11.36 -19.56
C GLU A 219 4.92 -12.01 -18.38
N ALA A 220 5.92 -11.33 -17.81
CA ALA A 220 6.63 -11.80 -16.63
C ALA A 220 5.70 -11.90 -15.41
N TRP A 221 4.78 -10.94 -15.24
CA TRP A 221 3.76 -10.97 -14.20
C TRP A 221 2.80 -12.14 -14.37
N ARG A 222 2.33 -12.46 -15.59
CA ARG A 222 1.50 -13.66 -15.85
C ARG A 222 2.20 -14.94 -15.41
N ARG A 223 3.49 -15.07 -15.75
CA ARG A 223 4.30 -16.22 -15.34
C ARG A 223 4.43 -16.32 -13.82
N GLU A 224 4.70 -15.21 -13.14
CA GLU A 224 4.80 -15.19 -11.68
C GLU A 224 3.45 -15.52 -11.02
N ARG A 225 2.34 -14.98 -11.57
CA ARG A 225 0.99 -15.30 -11.10
C ARG A 225 0.65 -16.77 -11.26
N LEU A 226 0.98 -17.38 -12.41
CA LEU A 226 0.80 -18.81 -12.63
C LEU A 226 1.60 -19.64 -11.61
N LYS A 227 2.87 -19.31 -11.39
CA LYS A 227 3.71 -19.97 -10.38
C LYS A 227 3.09 -19.87 -8.98
N ALA A 228 2.58 -18.70 -8.61
CA ALA A 228 1.91 -18.50 -7.33
C ALA A 228 0.63 -19.35 -7.19
N MET A 229 -0.16 -19.49 -8.27
CA MET A 229 -1.36 -20.34 -8.29
C MET A 229 -1.00 -21.82 -8.16
N VAL A 230 0.07 -22.29 -8.82
CA VAL A 230 0.57 -23.67 -8.68
C VAL A 230 1.10 -23.92 -7.26
N ALA A 231 1.81 -22.96 -6.67
CA ALA A 231 2.26 -23.05 -5.28
C ALA A 231 1.10 -23.02 -4.26
N ALA A 232 -0.01 -22.32 -4.57
CA ALA A 232 -1.23 -22.38 -3.77
C ALA A 232 -1.88 -23.78 -3.82
N GLU A 233 -1.91 -24.42 -4.99
CA GLU A 233 -2.39 -25.81 -5.14
C GLU A 233 -1.60 -26.80 -4.28
N LYS A 234 -0.28 -26.61 -4.13
CA LYS A 234 0.58 -27.43 -3.25
C LYS A 234 0.17 -27.27 -1.78
N ARG A 235 -0.22 -26.05 -1.37
CA ARG A 235 -0.65 -25.74 0.00
C ARG A 235 -2.08 -26.21 0.32
N GLY A 236 -2.85 -26.65 -0.67
CA GLY A 236 -4.26 -26.97 -0.49
C GLY A 236 -5.16 -25.75 -0.31
N GLU A 237 -4.62 -24.54 -0.48
CA GLU A 237 -5.39 -23.29 -0.58
C GLU A 237 -5.90 -23.18 -2.03
N ALA A 238 -7.22 -23.23 -2.22
CA ALA A 238 -7.79 -22.86 -3.51
C ALA A 238 -7.40 -21.39 -3.80
N PRO A 239 -6.89 -21.05 -5.00
CA PRO A 239 -6.65 -19.65 -5.34
C PRO A 239 -7.99 -18.91 -5.36
N ALA A 240 -8.13 -17.86 -4.56
CA ALA A 240 -9.26 -16.96 -4.66
C ALA A 240 -9.25 -16.33 -6.07
N PRO A 241 -10.35 -16.42 -6.85
CA PRO A 241 -10.52 -15.52 -7.98
C PRO A 241 -10.58 -14.09 -7.44
N GLU A 242 -9.90 -13.16 -8.10
CA GLU A 242 -10.04 -11.73 -7.80
C GLU A 242 -11.47 -11.29 -8.16
N ALA A 243 -12.37 -11.41 -7.19
CA ALA A 243 -13.65 -10.70 -7.15
C ALA A 243 -13.52 -9.54 -6.15
N PRO A 244 -14.21 -8.40 -6.37
CA PRO A 244 -14.18 -7.28 -5.44
C PRO A 244 -14.56 -7.75 -4.04
N ALA A 245 -13.84 -7.24 -3.04
CA ALA A 245 -14.02 -7.62 -1.64
C ALA A 245 -15.47 -7.37 -1.18
N GLU A 246 -16.27 -8.43 -1.17
CA GLU A 246 -17.45 -8.51 -0.31
C GLU A 246 -17.06 -9.22 0.99
N PRO A 247 -17.44 -8.68 2.16
CA PRO A 247 -16.98 -9.20 3.44
C PRO A 247 -17.70 -10.52 3.77
N ALA A 248 -16.97 -11.63 3.68
CA ALA A 248 -17.41 -12.91 4.20
C ALA A 248 -17.39 -12.90 5.74
N VAL A 249 -18.57 -12.88 6.34
CA VAL A 249 -18.81 -13.12 7.77
C VAL A 249 -18.56 -14.59 8.09
N ALA A 250 -17.41 -14.90 8.69
CA ALA A 250 -17.17 -16.21 9.31
C ALA A 250 -17.61 -16.15 10.78
N ALA A 251 -18.78 -16.70 11.06
CA ALA A 251 -19.26 -16.92 12.42
C ALA A 251 -18.35 -17.93 13.14
N SER A 252 -17.79 -17.52 14.27
CA SER A 252 -17.18 -18.43 15.24
C SER A 252 -17.93 -18.29 16.55
N ALA A 253 -18.52 -19.38 17.03
CA ALA A 253 -19.05 -19.54 18.37
C ALA A 253 -18.16 -20.55 19.14
N PRO A 254 -18.21 -20.57 20.48
CA PRO A 254 -17.01 -20.50 21.31
C PRO A 254 -16.45 -21.85 21.77
N ASP A 255 -15.20 -21.75 22.21
CA ASP A 255 -14.35 -22.77 22.84
C ASP A 255 -14.89 -23.23 24.21
N SER A 256 -14.63 -24.50 24.52
CA SER A 256 -14.65 -25.05 25.88
C SER A 256 -13.45 -25.98 26.06
N GLY A 257 -12.36 -25.39 26.55
CA GLY A 257 -11.48 -25.87 27.63
C GLY A 257 -10.97 -27.31 27.62
N ALA A 258 -9.65 -27.46 27.57
CA ALA A 258 -8.84 -27.99 28.68
C ALA A 258 -7.35 -27.97 28.32
N GLY A 259 -6.50 -27.86 29.34
CA GLY A 259 -5.09 -27.50 29.24
C GLY A 259 -4.17 -28.52 28.59
N GLY A 260 -3.00 -28.02 28.19
CA GLY A 260 -1.89 -28.83 27.71
C GLY A 260 -0.72 -27.97 27.29
N ALA A 261 0.26 -27.81 28.19
CA ALA A 261 1.50 -27.10 27.94
C ALA A 261 2.29 -27.68 26.76
N ARG A 262 2.82 -26.83 25.87
CA ARG A 262 4.02 -27.12 25.08
C ARG A 262 4.78 -25.82 24.74
N PRO A 263 6.12 -25.86 24.69
CA PRO A 263 6.97 -24.69 24.87
C PRO A 263 7.20 -23.93 23.57
N ALA A 264 7.60 -22.66 23.74
CA ALA A 264 8.16 -21.84 22.70
C ALA A 264 9.48 -22.43 22.18
N THR A 265 9.55 -22.65 20.88
CA THR A 265 10.82 -22.69 20.13
C THR A 265 10.67 -21.82 18.89
N ALA A 266 11.42 -20.73 18.89
CA ALA A 266 11.70 -19.91 17.74
C ALA A 266 12.63 -20.65 16.76
N GLY A 267 12.53 -20.30 15.47
CA GLY A 267 13.68 -20.32 14.57
C GLY A 267 13.69 -21.43 13.52
N ALA A 268 13.61 -20.99 12.25
CA ALA A 268 14.27 -21.58 11.09
C ALA A 268 13.78 -22.93 10.54
N THR A 269 12.59 -22.96 9.92
CA THR A 269 12.28 -23.81 8.74
C THR A 269 10.87 -23.50 8.22
N LYS A 270 10.72 -22.53 7.29
CA LYS A 270 9.48 -22.36 6.48
C LYS A 270 9.76 -21.90 5.04
N SER A 271 11.01 -21.93 4.58
CA SER A 271 11.37 -21.45 3.24
C SER A 271 11.31 -22.55 2.18
N SER A 272 11.46 -23.82 2.57
CA SER A 272 11.58 -24.97 1.65
C SER A 272 10.25 -25.63 1.29
N GLU A 273 9.19 -25.48 2.10
CA GLU A 273 7.87 -26.08 1.79
C GLU A 273 7.10 -25.32 0.70
N THR A 274 7.49 -24.07 0.40
CA THR A 274 6.79 -23.20 -0.54
C THR A 274 7.27 -23.36 -1.99
N GLN A 275 8.46 -23.93 -2.22
CA GLN A 275 8.98 -24.13 -3.56
C GLN A 275 8.38 -25.40 -4.18
N VAL A 276 7.81 -25.25 -5.37
CA VAL A 276 7.29 -26.37 -6.18
C VAL A 276 8.48 -27.00 -6.89
N SER A 277 8.70 -28.30 -6.66
CA SER A 277 9.78 -29.03 -7.35
C SER A 277 9.40 -29.35 -8.80
N ASP A 278 10.40 -29.54 -9.67
CA ASP A 278 10.19 -29.89 -11.08
C ASP A 278 9.41 -31.20 -11.25
N THR A 279 9.53 -32.12 -10.29
CA THR A 279 8.78 -33.39 -10.26
C THR A 279 7.32 -33.24 -9.84
N GLU A 280 7.01 -32.25 -9.00
CA GLU A 280 5.63 -31.98 -8.53
C GLU A 280 4.88 -31.06 -9.50
N TYR A 281 5.59 -30.21 -10.23
CA TYR A 281 5.03 -29.15 -11.04
C TYR A 281 3.99 -29.64 -12.07
N PRO A 282 4.25 -30.68 -12.90
CA PRO A 282 3.28 -31.15 -13.88
C PRO A 282 1.95 -31.60 -13.26
N MET A 283 2.02 -32.24 -12.08
CA MET A 283 0.83 -32.71 -11.38
C MET A 283 0.00 -31.56 -10.81
N LEU A 284 0.65 -30.57 -10.21
CA LEU A 284 -0.02 -29.40 -9.63
C LEU A 284 -0.61 -28.51 -10.72
N LEU A 285 0.13 -28.29 -11.81
CA LEU A 285 -0.36 -27.55 -12.98
C LEU A 285 -1.59 -28.24 -13.59
N LYS A 286 -1.57 -29.58 -13.72
CA LYS A 286 -2.71 -30.35 -14.24
C LYS A 286 -3.95 -30.21 -13.35
N ARG A 287 -3.79 -30.22 -12.02
CA ARG A 287 -4.89 -29.96 -11.08
C ARG A 287 -5.45 -28.55 -11.24
N LEU A 288 -4.58 -27.54 -11.31
CA LEU A 288 -4.95 -26.15 -11.54
C LEU A 288 -5.70 -25.98 -12.85
N TYR A 289 -5.14 -26.52 -13.94
CA TYR A 289 -5.75 -26.51 -15.27
C TYR A 289 -7.14 -27.12 -15.23
N ARG A 290 -7.33 -28.32 -14.68
CA ARG A 290 -8.64 -28.99 -14.63
C ARG A 290 -9.69 -28.18 -13.88
N ARG A 291 -9.31 -27.50 -12.79
CA ARG A 291 -10.21 -26.69 -11.96
C ARG A 291 -10.52 -25.31 -12.56
N ALA A 292 -9.55 -24.70 -13.24
CA ALA A 292 -9.71 -23.37 -13.82
C ALA A 292 -10.87 -23.35 -14.82
N ASP A 293 -11.75 -22.36 -14.71
CA ASP A 293 -12.79 -22.14 -15.69
C ASP A 293 -12.20 -21.38 -16.88
N ILE A 294 -11.99 -22.10 -17.99
CA ILE A 294 -11.30 -21.58 -19.17
C ILE A 294 -12.21 -21.75 -20.38
N PRO A 295 -12.65 -20.66 -21.04
CA PRO A 295 -13.45 -20.76 -22.24
C PRO A 295 -12.67 -21.46 -23.36
N GLY A 296 -13.35 -22.36 -24.09
CA GLY A 296 -12.73 -23.11 -25.18
C GLY A 296 -11.74 -24.20 -24.74
N LYS A 297 -11.76 -24.61 -23.46
CA LYS A 297 -10.93 -25.71 -22.97
C LYS A 297 -11.16 -27.00 -23.79
N PRO A 298 -10.12 -27.62 -24.36
CA PRO A 298 -10.24 -28.88 -25.08
C PRO A 298 -10.92 -29.95 -24.23
N ARG A 299 -11.89 -30.66 -24.82
CA ARG A 299 -12.66 -31.72 -24.15
C ARG A 299 -12.45 -33.07 -24.84
N ASN A 300 -12.46 -34.13 -24.05
CA ASN A 300 -12.49 -35.49 -24.58
C ASN A 300 -13.91 -35.88 -25.00
N VAL A 301 -14.04 -37.06 -25.61
CA VAL A 301 -15.32 -37.62 -26.08
C VAL A 301 -16.38 -37.81 -24.96
N LEU A 302 -15.97 -37.79 -23.69
CA LEU A 302 -16.86 -37.87 -22.52
C LEU A 302 -17.17 -36.48 -21.90
N GLY A 303 -16.72 -35.37 -22.51
CA GLY A 303 -16.99 -34.01 -22.05
C GLY A 303 -16.10 -33.51 -20.91
N PHE A 304 -15.14 -34.32 -20.45
CA PHE A 304 -14.13 -33.90 -19.47
C PHE A 304 -13.02 -33.09 -20.13
N ALA A 305 -12.35 -32.23 -19.35
CA ALA A 305 -11.13 -31.54 -19.76
C ALA A 305 -10.12 -32.55 -20.33
N LYS A 306 -9.70 -32.35 -21.58
CA LYS A 306 -8.69 -33.19 -22.23
C LYS A 306 -7.34 -32.96 -21.53
N ASP A 307 -6.62 -34.05 -21.27
CA ASP A 307 -5.24 -33.95 -20.81
C ASP A 307 -4.37 -33.53 -22.00
N VAL A 308 -3.86 -32.30 -21.95
CA VAL A 308 -2.95 -31.72 -22.93
C VAL A 308 -1.52 -31.67 -22.37
N PRO A 309 -0.48 -31.58 -23.24
CA PRO A 309 0.90 -31.39 -22.80
C PRO A 309 1.09 -30.21 -21.83
N VAL A 310 2.16 -30.25 -21.03
CA VAL A 310 2.42 -29.27 -19.95
C VAL A 310 2.51 -27.85 -20.50
N ASP A 311 3.24 -27.66 -21.59
CA ASP A 311 3.38 -26.41 -22.33
C ASP A 311 2.04 -25.87 -22.85
N GLU A 312 1.16 -26.74 -23.35
CA GLU A 312 -0.17 -26.35 -23.79
C GLU A 312 -1.07 -25.94 -22.60
N MET A 313 -0.99 -26.63 -21.46
CA MET A 313 -1.69 -26.23 -20.22
C MET A 313 -1.23 -24.86 -19.74
N GLU A 314 0.08 -24.60 -19.73
CA GLU A 314 0.65 -23.31 -19.34
C GLU A 314 0.18 -22.20 -20.28
N ALA A 315 0.27 -22.40 -21.60
CA ALA A 315 -0.15 -21.41 -22.58
C ALA A 315 -1.63 -21.04 -22.42
N LEU A 316 -2.50 -22.04 -22.21
CA LEU A 316 -3.93 -21.81 -21.97
C LEU A 316 -4.16 -21.05 -20.66
N LEU A 317 -3.47 -21.40 -19.58
CA LEU A 317 -3.62 -20.71 -18.30
C LEU A 317 -3.11 -19.26 -18.39
N LEU A 318 -1.92 -19.03 -18.96
CA LEU A 318 -1.33 -17.70 -19.11
C LEU A 318 -2.21 -16.77 -19.95
N LYS A 319 -2.82 -17.29 -21.02
CA LYS A 319 -3.71 -16.51 -21.90
C LYS A 319 -4.93 -15.93 -21.16
N HIS A 320 -5.38 -16.56 -20.09
CA HIS A 320 -6.55 -16.16 -19.30
C HIS A 320 -6.19 -15.38 -18.04
N ILE A 321 -4.90 -15.10 -17.82
CA ILE A 321 -4.48 -14.19 -16.76
C ILE A 321 -4.58 -12.77 -17.33
N ASP A 322 -5.56 -12.01 -16.84
CA ASP A 322 -5.72 -10.60 -17.17
C ASP A 322 -4.61 -9.77 -16.54
N VAL A 323 -4.06 -8.85 -17.33
CA VAL A 323 -3.04 -7.90 -16.87
C VAL A 323 -3.47 -6.52 -17.35
N SER A 324 -3.73 -5.65 -16.39
CA SER A 324 -4.19 -4.29 -16.62
C SER A 324 -3.22 -3.27 -16.00
N ASP A 325 -3.47 -1.99 -16.24
CA ASP A 325 -2.77 -0.92 -15.54
C ASP A 325 -2.97 -0.95 -14.03
N ASP A 326 -4.13 -1.44 -13.56
CA ASP A 326 -4.36 -1.66 -12.12
C ASP A 326 -3.45 -2.74 -11.57
N THR A 327 -3.28 -3.84 -12.31
CA THR A 327 -2.34 -4.91 -11.96
C THR A 327 -0.92 -4.37 -11.79
N MET A 328 -0.48 -3.48 -12.68
CA MET A 328 0.85 -2.84 -12.58
C MET A 328 0.94 -1.88 -11.40
N ARG A 329 -0.13 -1.13 -11.12
CA ARG A 329 -0.19 -0.24 -9.96
C ARG A 329 -0.08 -1.03 -8.66
N GLN A 330 -0.82 -2.12 -8.54
CA GLN A 330 -0.75 -3.02 -7.39
C GLN A 330 0.65 -3.62 -7.24
N LEU A 331 1.27 -4.10 -8.32
CA LEU A 331 2.64 -4.62 -8.30
C LEU A 331 3.64 -3.55 -7.82
N ALA A 332 3.52 -2.33 -8.32
CA ALA A 332 4.36 -1.21 -7.89
C ALA A 332 4.15 -0.88 -6.39
N VAL A 333 2.90 -0.86 -5.90
CA VAL A 333 2.61 -0.70 -4.47
C VAL A 333 3.26 -1.83 -3.65
N GLN A 334 3.08 -3.09 -4.07
CA GLN A 334 3.65 -4.26 -3.38
C GLN A 334 5.18 -4.19 -3.27
N ARG A 335 5.87 -3.73 -4.31
CA ARG A 335 7.34 -3.50 -4.27
C ARG A 335 7.73 -2.46 -3.22
N GLY A 336 7.00 -1.34 -3.18
CA GLY A 336 7.23 -0.29 -2.19
C GLY A 336 7.00 -0.78 -0.76
N VAL A 337 5.91 -1.53 -0.54
CA VAL A 337 5.59 -2.16 0.74
C VAL A 337 6.65 -3.18 1.13
N ALA A 338 7.10 -4.05 0.22
CA ALA A 338 8.12 -5.06 0.50
C ALA A 338 9.43 -4.43 1.00
N VAL A 339 9.88 -3.35 0.36
CA VAL A 339 11.06 -2.59 0.81
C VAL A 339 10.81 -1.94 2.17
N LYS A 340 9.68 -1.25 2.34
CA LYS A 340 9.33 -0.57 3.59
C LYS A 340 9.27 -1.54 4.76
N ASP A 341 8.58 -2.66 4.61
CA ASP A 341 8.42 -3.69 5.64
C ASP A 341 9.75 -4.33 6.00
N TYR A 342 10.62 -4.57 5.01
CA TYR A 342 11.98 -5.06 5.26
C TYR A 342 12.78 -4.07 6.14
N LEU A 343 12.75 -2.78 5.82
CA LEU A 343 13.42 -1.74 6.59
C LEU A 343 12.83 -1.57 7.99
N ALA A 344 11.51 -1.63 8.14
CA ALA A 344 10.85 -1.62 9.44
C ALA A 344 11.29 -2.82 10.30
N GLY A 345 11.44 -4.01 9.68
CA GLY A 345 11.99 -5.20 10.32
C GLY A 345 13.44 -5.03 10.82
N ARG A 346 14.18 -4.03 10.33
CA ARG A 346 15.50 -3.63 10.84
C ARG A 346 15.43 -2.58 11.96
N LYS A 347 14.27 -2.47 12.63
CA LYS A 347 14.00 -1.56 13.76
C LYS A 347 14.09 -0.07 13.38
N LEU A 348 13.91 0.26 12.11
CA LEU A 348 13.73 1.64 11.71
C LEU A 348 12.32 2.11 12.12
N PRO A 349 12.18 3.31 12.73
CA PRO A 349 10.88 3.79 13.19
C PRO A 349 9.90 3.95 12.02
N PRO A 350 8.69 3.37 12.09
CA PRO A 350 7.72 3.39 10.99
C PRO A 350 7.31 4.81 10.59
N GLU A 351 7.28 5.76 11.51
CA GLU A 351 6.99 7.18 11.27
C GLU A 351 8.01 7.88 10.35
N ARG A 352 9.19 7.27 10.16
CA ARG A 352 10.25 7.76 9.25
C ARG A 352 10.22 7.10 7.87
N LEU A 353 9.41 6.06 7.70
CA LEU A 353 9.34 5.25 6.47
C LEU A 353 8.00 5.45 5.77
N PHE A 354 8.02 6.14 4.64
CA PHE A 354 6.84 6.47 3.86
C PHE A 354 6.77 5.61 2.60
N LEU A 355 5.56 5.22 2.21
CA LEU A 355 5.27 4.84 0.85
C LEU A 355 4.95 6.11 0.04
N GLY A 356 5.42 6.20 -1.20
CA GLY A 356 5.04 7.24 -2.15
C GLY A 356 4.11 6.70 -3.24
N ALA A 357 3.56 7.58 -4.06
CA ALA A 357 2.70 7.21 -5.19
C ALA A 357 3.40 6.26 -6.17
N ALA A 358 2.78 5.11 -6.42
CA ALA A 358 3.28 4.10 -7.35
C ALA A 358 3.35 4.64 -8.79
N ARG A 359 4.37 4.21 -9.54
CA ARG A 359 4.57 4.63 -10.95
C ARG A 359 4.43 3.46 -11.92
N THR A 360 3.57 3.61 -12.93
CA THR A 360 3.26 2.56 -13.93
C THR A 360 3.60 2.89 -15.40
N ALA A 361 3.91 4.17 -15.70
CA ALA A 361 4.08 4.81 -17.02
C ALA A 361 2.81 4.78 -17.92
N GLN A 362 2.46 5.77 -18.75
CA GLN A 362 3.02 7.08 -19.12
C GLN A 362 2.53 8.22 -18.19
N GLY A 363 3.36 9.23 -17.90
CA GLY A 363 2.91 10.48 -17.27
C GLY A 363 2.98 10.56 -15.74
N GLY A 364 4.16 10.36 -15.16
CA GLY A 364 4.51 11.02 -13.90
C GLY A 364 5.73 11.87 -14.19
N ALA A 365 5.57 13.20 -14.25
CA ALA A 365 6.71 14.09 -14.39
C ALA A 365 7.75 13.73 -13.32
N PRO A 366 9.05 13.74 -13.62
CA PRO A 366 10.05 13.70 -12.57
C PRO A 366 9.74 14.84 -11.60
N ALA A 367 9.81 14.56 -10.29
CA ALA A 367 9.76 15.62 -9.28
C ALA A 367 10.70 16.76 -9.72
N PRO A 368 10.28 18.03 -9.63
CA PRO A 368 11.06 19.12 -10.20
C PRO A 368 12.45 19.12 -9.56
N ALA A 369 13.45 18.82 -10.39
CA ALA A 369 14.83 19.16 -10.09
C ALA A 369 14.86 20.68 -9.86
N ALA A 370 15.47 21.08 -8.75
CA ALA A 370 15.64 22.48 -8.40
C ALA A 370 16.27 23.23 -9.59
N SER A 371 15.62 24.34 -9.96
CA SER A 371 16.05 25.30 -10.98
C SER A 371 17.55 25.60 -10.90
N ALA A 372 18.27 25.27 -11.97
CA ALA A 372 19.54 25.87 -12.30
C ALA A 372 19.49 26.34 -13.76
N ALA A 373 19.96 27.56 -13.95
CA ALA A 373 19.74 28.40 -15.11
C ALA A 373 20.22 27.81 -16.45
N ALA A 374 19.60 28.33 -17.51
CA ALA A 374 19.90 28.07 -18.90
C ALA A 374 21.40 28.24 -19.24
N SER A 375 21.92 27.24 -19.96
CA SER A 375 23.01 27.43 -20.91
C SER A 375 22.84 26.45 -22.06
N ASP A 376 22.67 26.99 -23.26
CA ASP A 376 22.62 26.29 -24.54
C ASP A 376 23.73 25.24 -24.65
N THR A 377 23.34 23.97 -24.82
CA THR A 377 24.17 22.98 -25.53
C THR A 377 23.26 22.07 -26.35
N LYS A 378 23.43 22.18 -27.66
CA LYS A 378 22.93 21.26 -28.69
C LYS A 378 23.61 19.90 -28.55
N ASP A 379 22.85 18.87 -28.91
CA ASP A 379 23.29 17.53 -29.33
C ASP A 379 23.93 16.62 -28.25
N ALA A 380 23.08 15.81 -27.61
CA ALA A 380 23.43 14.48 -27.11
C ALA A 380 22.17 13.62 -26.99
N GLU A 381 21.81 12.95 -28.08
CA GLU A 381 20.82 11.87 -28.08
C GLU A 381 21.44 10.65 -27.38
N GLY A 382 21.48 10.72 -26.05
CA GLY A 382 21.90 9.62 -25.19
C GLY A 382 20.82 8.54 -25.19
N ALA A 383 21.16 7.36 -25.73
CA ALA A 383 20.32 6.17 -25.65
C ALA A 383 19.83 5.97 -24.20
N SER A 384 18.52 6.14 -23.95
CA SER A 384 17.98 5.96 -22.61
C SER A 384 18.23 4.52 -22.19
N ALA A 385 18.95 4.29 -21.08
CA ALA A 385 19.19 2.96 -20.54
C ALA A 385 17.86 2.18 -20.46
N ALA A 386 17.89 0.90 -20.89
CA ALA A 386 16.72 0.04 -20.85
C ALA A 386 16.10 0.04 -19.45
N TRP A 387 14.81 0.34 -19.36
CA TRP A 387 14.13 0.45 -18.08
C TRP A 387 14.07 -0.91 -17.41
N SER A 388 14.41 -0.97 -16.12
CA SER A 388 14.30 -2.17 -15.30
C SER A 388 13.33 -2.00 -14.13
N PRO A 389 12.68 -3.08 -13.67
CA PRO A 389 11.79 -3.07 -12.51
C PRO A 389 12.55 -2.69 -11.23
N ARG A 390 12.04 -1.70 -10.50
CA ARG A 390 12.71 -1.19 -9.30
C ARG A 390 11.75 -0.53 -8.31
N ALA A 391 12.21 -0.35 -7.07
CA ALA A 391 11.68 0.66 -6.17
C ALA A 391 12.74 1.75 -5.96
N GLU A 392 12.32 3.01 -6.04
CA GLU A 392 13.18 4.17 -5.86
C GLU A 392 13.11 4.66 -4.42
N LEU A 393 14.27 4.97 -3.86
CA LEU A 393 14.48 5.41 -2.49
C LEU A 393 14.75 6.91 -2.51
N GLN A 394 13.83 7.69 -1.95
CA GLN A 394 13.96 9.14 -1.87
C GLN A 394 14.19 9.54 -0.42
N LEU A 395 15.31 10.21 -0.18
CA LEU A 395 15.64 10.75 1.13
C LEU A 395 15.14 12.18 1.23
N SER A 396 14.50 12.50 2.35
CA SER A 396 14.19 13.87 2.72
C SER A 396 14.70 14.13 4.12
N ALA A 397 15.31 15.30 4.31
CA ALA A 397 15.63 15.80 5.63
C ALA A 397 14.37 16.49 6.20
N ARG A 398 14.14 16.31 7.50
CA ARG A 398 13.34 17.24 8.26
C ARG A 398 13.99 17.52 9.59
#